data_AF-A0A512BC73-F1
#
_entry.id   AF-A0A512BC73-F1
#
_cell.length_a   1.000
_cell.length_b   1.000
_cell.length_c   1.000
_cell.angle_alpha   90.00
_cell.angle_beta   90.00
_cell.angle_gamma   90.00
#
_symmetry.space_group_name_H-M   'P 1'
#
loop_
_entity.id
_entity.type
_entity.pdbx_description
1 polymer ?
#
loop_
_entity_poly.entity_id
_entity_poly.type
_entity_poly.pdbx_seq_one_letter_code
_entity_poly.pdbx_strand_id
1 'polypeptide(L)'
;MAGMQPKSNKIIMRITLLRTGGIIPITKKAEKEVNWTSAELKELIQAIESKDDGPGQRRDASDYQLKYNAGTISIDWEKIPASYKKTFEELKDNLTIVKK
;
A
#
# COMPACT_ATOMS: atom_id res chain seq x y z
N MET A 1 -39.44 4.58 -7.37
CA MET A 1 -38.03 4.96 -7.12
C MET A 1 -37.31 3.72 -6.59
N ALA A 2 -36.68 2.94 -7.47
CA ALA A 2 -35.94 1.75 -7.05
C ALA A 2 -34.66 2.22 -6.36
N GLY A 3 -34.63 2.13 -5.03
CA GLY A 3 -33.42 2.27 -4.24
C GLY A 3 -32.50 1.10 -4.55
N MET A 4 -31.71 1.22 -5.61
CA MET A 4 -30.69 0.25 -5.96
C MET A 4 -29.46 0.58 -5.09
N GLN A 5 -29.45 0.04 -3.87
CA GLN A 5 -28.21 -0.05 -3.09
C GLN A 5 -27.20 -0.80 -3.96
N PRO A 6 -26.07 -0.18 -4.36
CA PRO A 6 -25.03 -0.95 -5.03
C PRO A 6 -24.56 -1.98 -4.02
N LYS A 7 -24.80 -3.26 -4.31
CA LYS A 7 -24.12 -4.36 -3.63
C LYS A 7 -22.64 -4.04 -3.76
N SER A 8 -22.01 -3.64 -2.66
CA SER A 8 -20.57 -3.44 -2.58
C SER A 8 -19.90 -4.76 -2.93
N ASN A 9 -19.61 -4.93 -4.22
CA ASN A 9 -18.97 -6.11 -4.76
C ASN A 9 -17.51 -6.03 -4.30
N LYS A 10 -17.23 -6.60 -3.12
CA LYS A 10 -15.88 -6.69 -2.61
C LYS A 10 -15.09 -7.52 -3.61
N ILE A 11 -14.01 -6.93 -4.12
CA ILE A 11 -13.17 -7.56 -5.11
C ILE A 11 -11.93 -8.09 -4.41
N ILE A 12 -11.60 -9.35 -4.69
CA ILE A 12 -10.34 -9.92 -4.23
C ILE A 12 -9.24 -9.25 -5.04
N MET A 13 -8.38 -8.50 -4.36
CA MET A 13 -7.29 -7.75 -4.96
C MET A 13 -5.98 -8.10 -4.29
N ARG A 14 -4.91 -8.17 -5.08
CA ARG A 14 -3.57 -8.35 -4.56
C ARG A 14 -2.90 -6.99 -4.39
N ILE A 15 -2.42 -6.74 -3.18
CA ILE A 15 -1.57 -5.58 -2.87
C ILE A 15 -0.17 -6.07 -2.54
N THR A 16 0.83 -5.28 -2.95
CA THR A 16 2.23 -5.56 -2.73
C THR A 16 2.87 -4.37 -2.04
N LEU A 17 3.34 -4.57 -0.81
CA LEU A 17 4.14 -3.58 -0.12
C LEU A 17 5.60 -3.76 -0.54
N LEU A 18 6.20 -2.71 -1.09
CA LEU A 18 7.61 -2.61 -1.44
C LEU A 18 8.28 -1.71 -0.41
N ARG A 19 9.44 -2.14 0.08
CA ARG A 19 10.33 -1.32 0.91
C ARG A 19 11.70 -1.28 0.26
N THR A 20 12.19 -0.07 0.01
CA THR A 20 13.48 0.21 -0.62
C THR A 20 14.26 1.18 0.27
N GLY A 21 15.59 1.11 0.24
CA GLY A 21 16.46 2.01 1.02
C GLY A 21 17.02 1.40 2.30
N GLY A 22 17.76 2.24 3.05
CA GLY A 22 18.68 1.81 4.09
C GLY A 22 20.13 1.69 3.59
N ILE A 23 21.06 1.47 4.52
CA ILE A 23 22.52 1.43 4.27
C ILE A 23 22.91 0.34 3.27
N ILE A 24 22.10 -0.71 3.16
CA ILE A 24 22.29 -1.82 2.23
C ILE A 24 21.17 -1.75 1.19
N PRO A 25 21.47 -1.73 -0.12
CA PRO A 25 20.47 -1.63 -1.19
C PRO A 25 19.69 -2.96 -1.31
N ILE A 26 18.81 -3.21 -0.35
CA ILE A 26 17.97 -4.41 -0.29
C ILE A 26 16.53 -3.99 -0.56
N THR A 27 15.95 -4.56 -1.61
CA THR A 27 14.52 -4.45 -1.86
C THR A 27 13.79 -5.54 -1.09
N LYS A 28 12.82 -5.15 -0.25
CA LYS A 28 11.90 -6.10 0.38
C LYS A 28 10.52 -5.95 -0.21
N LYS A 29 9.80 -7.07 -0.36
CA LYS A 29 8.40 -7.06 -0.76
C LYS A 29 7.55 -8.01 0.07
N ALA A 30 6.29 -7.67 0.22
CA ALA A 30 5.25 -8.54 0.79
C ALA A 30 4.02 -8.45 -0.08
N GLU A 31 3.41 -9.59 -0.40
CA GLU A 31 2.20 -9.66 -1.20
C GLU A 31 1.07 -10.20 -0.33
N LYS A 32 -0.10 -9.57 -0.37
CA LYS A 32 -1.28 -10.01 0.36
C LYS A 32 -2.53 -9.83 -0.49
N GLU A 33 -3.42 -10.80 -0.41
CA GLU A 33 -4.76 -10.71 -0.98
C GLU A 33 -5.70 -10.06 0.04
N VAL A 34 -6.38 -9.00 -0.40
CA VAL A 34 -7.33 -8.23 0.39
C VAL A 34 -8.68 -8.22 -0.29
N ASN A 35 -9.73 -8.24 0.51
CA ASN A 35 -11.11 -8.21 0.03
C ASN A 35 -11.69 -6.80 0.24
N TRP A 36 -11.19 -5.84 -0.51
CA TRP A 36 -11.60 -4.43 -0.44
C TRP A 36 -12.48 -4.07 -1.63
N THR A 37 -13.33 -3.06 -1.46
CA THR A 37 -14.05 -2.47 -2.60
C THR A 37 -13.18 -1.45 -3.34
N SER A 38 -13.49 -1.19 -4.61
CA SER A 38 -12.81 -0.14 -5.38
C SER A 38 -12.92 1.25 -4.71
N ALA A 39 -14.03 1.51 -4.02
CA ALA A 39 -14.24 2.75 -3.27
C ALA A 39 -13.32 2.82 -2.05
N GLU A 40 -13.32 1.79 -1.20
CA GLU A 40 -12.43 1.70 -0.03
C GLU A 40 -10.96 1.82 -0.41
N LEU A 41 -10.54 1.13 -1.48
CA LEU A 41 -9.18 1.20 -1.98
C LEU A 41 -8.84 2.63 -2.43
N LYS A 42 -9.73 3.29 -3.17
CA LYS A 42 -9.50 4.65 -3.66
C LYS A 42 -9.43 5.65 -2.51
N GLU A 43 -10.31 5.55 -1.52
CA GLU A 43 -10.28 6.38 -0.31
C GLU A 43 -9.00 6.14 0.49
N LEU A 44 -8.61 4.88 0.66
CA LEU A 44 -7.36 4.50 1.33
C LEU A 44 -6.16 5.11 0.61
N ILE A 45 -6.04 4.90 -0.71
CA ILE A 45 -4.97 5.46 -1.54
C ILE A 45 -4.95 6.98 -1.39
N GLN A 46 -6.08 7.67 -1.52
CA GLN A 46 -6.12 9.13 -1.37
C GLN A 46 -5.73 9.62 0.03
N ALA A 47 -6.00 8.82 1.06
CA ALA A 47 -5.60 9.13 2.43
C ALA A 47 -4.09 8.93 2.66
N ILE A 48 -3.53 7.82 2.15
CA ILE A 48 -2.14 7.41 2.44
C ILE A 48 -1.14 7.84 1.37
N GLU A 49 -1.59 8.26 0.19
CA GLU A 49 -0.72 8.70 -0.90
C GLU A 49 0.13 9.88 -0.42
N SER A 50 1.43 9.64 -0.36
CA SER A 50 2.40 10.71 -0.16
C SER A 50 2.52 11.47 -1.47
N LYS A 51 2.02 12.71 -1.50
CA LYS A 51 2.26 13.65 -2.62
C LYS A 51 3.70 14.18 -2.64
N ASP A 52 4.48 13.83 -1.63
CA ASP A 52 5.85 14.29 -1.44
C ASP A 52 6.81 13.13 -1.73
N ASP A 53 7.09 12.86 -3.01
CA ASP A 53 8.22 12.01 -3.39
C ASP A 53 8.73 12.40 -4.78
N GLY A 54 9.40 13.55 -4.82
CA GLY A 54 10.45 13.75 -5.81
C GLY A 54 11.62 12.81 -5.50
N PRO A 55 12.26 12.20 -6.50
CA PRO A 55 13.42 11.33 -6.29
C PRO A 55 14.59 12.17 -5.77
N GLY A 56 14.74 12.28 -4.45
CA GLY A 56 15.81 13.07 -3.88
C GLY A 56 15.75 13.37 -2.38
N GLN A 57 14.62 13.18 -1.69
CA GLN A 57 14.52 13.80 -0.37
C GLN A 57 15.21 13.04 0.77
N ARG A 58 15.45 11.72 0.70
CA ARG A 58 16.21 11.02 1.76
C ARG A 58 17.11 9.90 1.23
N ARG A 59 18.40 10.21 1.04
CA ARG A 59 19.47 9.25 0.71
C ARG A 59 19.63 8.12 1.74
N ASP A 60 19.04 8.25 2.93
CA ASP A 60 19.18 7.32 4.05
C ASP A 60 17.84 6.77 4.59
N ALA A 61 16.69 7.21 4.04
CA ALA A 61 15.40 6.73 4.53
C ALA A 61 14.95 5.44 3.83
N SER A 62 14.27 4.59 4.59
CA SER A 62 13.45 3.53 4.01
C SER A 62 12.23 4.15 3.35
N ASP A 63 12.13 4.00 2.04
CA ASP A 63 10.94 4.32 1.26
C ASP A 63 9.97 3.12 1.27
N TYR A 64 8.68 3.41 1.32
CA TYR A 64 7.62 2.42 1.31
C TYR A 64 6.63 2.73 0.20
N GLN A 65 6.48 1.78 -0.72
CA GLN A 65 5.58 1.92 -1.87
C GLN A 65 4.55 0.80 -1.84
N LEU A 66 3.29 1.15 -2.10
CA LEU A 66 2.21 0.19 -2.27
C LEU A 66 1.93 0.03 -3.75
N LYS A 67 2.21 -1.16 -4.26
CA LYS A 67 1.80 -1.59 -5.60
C LYS A 67 0.45 -2.31 -5.50
N TYR A 68 -0.48 -1.91 -6.33
CA TYR A 68 -1.81 -2.48 -6.48
C TYR A 68 -2.14 -2.57 -7.97
N ASN A 69 -3.28 -3.17 -8.32
CA ASN A 69 -3.59 -3.49 -9.72
C ASN A 69 -3.55 -2.27 -10.67
N ALA A 70 -3.82 -1.06 -10.18
CA ALA A 70 -3.84 0.14 -11.02
C ALA A 70 -2.51 0.90 -11.08
N GLY A 71 -1.54 0.60 -10.20
CA GLY A 71 -0.31 1.38 -10.14
C GLY A 71 0.53 1.12 -8.90
N THR A 72 1.57 1.94 -8.73
CA THR A 72 2.41 1.97 -7.53
C THR A 72 2.39 3.39 -6.98
N ILE A 73 2.11 3.53 -5.69
CA ILE A 73 2.12 4.81 -4.99
C ILE A 73 3.06 4.75 -3.78
N SER A 74 3.64 5.88 -3.40
CA SER A 74 4.33 6.01 -2.11
C SER A 74 3.29 6.11 -0.98
N ILE A 75 3.52 5.38 0.10
CA ILE A 75 2.60 5.36 1.25
C ILE A 75 3.16 6.12 2.44
N ASP A 76 2.30 6.93 3.05
CA ASP A 76 2.54 7.57 4.32
C ASP A 76 1.99 6.68 5.45
N TRP A 77 2.87 6.16 6.31
CA TRP A 77 2.46 5.29 7.42
C TRP A 77 1.63 6.02 8.48
N GLU A 78 1.82 7.33 8.63
CA GLU A 78 1.10 8.12 9.63
C GLU A 78 -0.34 8.39 9.23
N LYS A 79 -0.63 8.34 7.91
CA LYS A 79 -1.98 8.55 7.36
C LYS A 79 -2.78 7.27 7.18
N ILE A 80 -2.20 6.09 7.48
CA ILE A 80 -2.91 4.81 7.33
C ILE A 80 -4.08 4.77 8.33
N PRO A 81 -5.32 4.64 7.86
CA PRO A 81 -6.47 4.55 8.75
C PRO A 81 -6.36 3.30 9.63
N ALA A 82 -6.82 3.39 10.88
CA ALA A 82 -6.75 2.30 11.85
C ALA A 82 -7.36 0.98 11.33
N SER A 83 -8.43 1.06 10.52
CA SER A 83 -9.09 -0.08 9.89
C SER A 83 -8.17 -0.91 8.99
N TYR A 84 -7.17 -0.27 8.37
CA TYR A 84 -6.23 -0.93 7.45
C TYR A 84 -4.86 -1.13 8.07
N LYS A 85 -4.55 -0.43 9.17
CA LYS A 85 -3.25 -0.49 9.86
C LYS A 85 -2.79 -1.93 10.10
N LYS A 86 -3.69 -2.79 10.57
CA LYS A 86 -3.41 -4.22 10.79
C LYS A 86 -2.91 -4.92 9.52
N THR A 87 -3.56 -4.69 8.38
CA THR A 87 -3.16 -5.27 7.08
C THR A 87 -1.77 -4.80 6.67
N PHE A 88 -1.46 -3.52 6.85
CA PHE A 88 -0.13 -2.97 6.54
C PHE A 88 0.94 -3.46 7.51
N GLU A 89 0.62 -3.62 8.79
CA GLU A 89 1.52 -4.22 9.79
C GLU A 89 1.83 -5.67 9.46
N GLU A 90 0.83 -6.46 9.06
CA GLU A 90 1.03 -7.83 8.58
C GLU A 90 1.89 -7.86 7.31
N LEU A 91 1.65 -6.95 6.36
CA LEU A 91 2.52 -6.82 5.18
C LEU A 91 3.95 -6.46 5.57
N LYS A 92 4.14 -5.56 6.53
CA LYS A 92 5.47 -5.16 7.03
C LYS A 92 6.20 -6.32 7.70
N ASP A 93 5.49 -7.14 8.46
CA ASP A 93 6.02 -8.33 9.10
C ASP A 93 6.40 -9.40 8.07
N ASN A 94 5.59 -9.55 7.02
CA ASN A 94 5.83 -10.47 5.90
C ASN A 94 6.79 -9.92 4.82
N LEU A 95 7.49 -8.81 5.08
CA LEU A 95 8.47 -8.25 4.14
C LEU A 95 9.65 -9.20 3.94
N THR A 96 9.65 -9.88 2.80
CA THR A 96 10.72 -10.79 2.40
C THR A 96 11.73 -10.06 1.53
N ILE A 97 13.01 -10.38 1.71
CA ILE A 97 14.08 -9.83 0.87
C ILE A 97 13.95 -10.42 -0.53
N VAL A 98 13.81 -9.56 -1.53
CA VAL A 98 13.87 -9.97 -2.93
C VAL A 98 15.32 -9.89 -3.35
N LYS A 99 16.02 -11.03 -3.36
CA LYS A 99 17.29 -11.12 -4.07
C LYS A 99 16.99 -11.03 -5.57
N LYS A 100 17.54 -10.00 -6.20
CA LYS A 100 17.58 -9.89 -7.66
C LYS A 100 18.65 -10.80 -8.22
#